data_AF-A0A355FMM6-F1
#
_entry.id   AF-A0A355FMM6-F1
#
_cell.length_a   1.000
_cell.length_b   1.000
_cell.length_c   1.000
_cell.angle_alpha   90.00
_cell.angle_beta   90.00
_cell.angle_gamma   90.00
#
_symmetry.space_group_name_H-M   'P 1'
#
loop_
_entity.id
_entity.type
_entity.pdbx_description
1 polymer ?
#
loop_
_entity_poly.entity_id
_entity_poly.type
_entity_poly.pdbx_seq_one_letter_code
_entity_poly.pdbx_strand_id
1 'polypeptide(L)'
;AVELSLEQHVISEQVKLVTDLKQQILRKLIYDVDLEKHDEEILCLAKLVNVDLEINRYAIILEIKHYSIQDSLEFLKIVNKLEAFLEAQHYLEQDDFYGVINQYLVIFKKLPSNKTADQKDLLRLMSQDIDRQYGYETRIARGSFHPGLSGYRKSYQEAR
;
A
#
# COMPACT_ATOMS: atom_id res chain seq x y z
N ALA A 1 -29.67 -12.37 -17.97
CA ALA A 1 -28.60 -13.18 -17.33
C ALA A 1 -27.26 -12.98 -18.03
N VAL A 2 -27.20 -13.13 -19.37
CA VAL A 2 -25.96 -12.95 -20.16
C VAL A 2 -25.42 -11.51 -20.16
N GLU A 3 -26.28 -10.49 -20.27
CA GLU A 3 -25.86 -9.08 -20.21
C GLU A 3 -25.25 -8.72 -18.84
N LEU A 4 -25.89 -9.15 -17.75
CA LEU A 4 -25.44 -8.94 -16.38
C LEU A 4 -24.08 -9.62 -16.10
N SER A 5 -23.84 -10.80 -16.69
CA SER A 5 -22.53 -11.47 -16.60
C SER A 5 -21.45 -10.77 -17.43
N LEU A 6 -21.80 -10.15 -18.55
CA LEU A 6 -20.86 -9.39 -19.39
C LEU A 6 -20.46 -8.08 -18.70
N GLU A 7 -21.43 -7.36 -18.13
CA GLU A 7 -21.17 -6.15 -17.34
C GLU A 7 -20.26 -6.45 -16.14
N GLN A 8 -20.55 -7.52 -15.38
CA GLN A 8 -19.70 -7.95 -14.27
C GLN A 8 -18.29 -8.32 -14.72
N HIS A 9 -18.14 -8.97 -15.87
CA HIS A 9 -16.84 -9.32 -16.43
C HIS A 9 -16.02 -8.08 -16.78
N VAL A 10 -16.61 -7.12 -17.51
CA VAL A 10 -15.95 -5.86 -17.89
C VAL A 10 -15.55 -5.05 -16.65
N ILE A 11 -16.42 -4.97 -15.64
CA ILE A 11 -16.10 -4.30 -14.37
C ILE A 11 -14.92 -5.00 -13.68
N SER A 12 -14.91 -6.34 -13.64
CA SER A 12 -13.81 -7.10 -13.04
C SER A 12 -12.48 -6.86 -13.76
N GLU A 13 -12.49 -6.78 -15.09
CA GLU A 13 -11.28 -6.49 -15.87
C GLU A 13 -10.77 -5.06 -15.61
N GLN A 14 -11.66 -4.09 -15.52
CA GLN A 14 -11.31 -2.71 -15.18
C GLN A 14 -10.70 -2.62 -13.77
N VAL A 15 -11.30 -3.26 -12.77
CA VAL A 15 -10.77 -3.29 -11.39
C VAL A 15 -9.38 -3.94 -11.35
N LYS A 16 -9.19 -5.03 -12.10
CA LYS A 16 -7.90 -5.69 -12.21
C LYS A 16 -6.85 -4.77 -12.85
N LEU A 17 -7.19 -4.12 -13.96
CA LEU A 17 -6.30 -3.18 -14.66
C LEU A 17 -5.85 -2.03 -13.74
N VAL A 18 -6.79 -1.45 -12.98
CA VAL A 18 -6.49 -0.38 -12.01
C VAL A 18 -5.55 -0.90 -10.92
N THR A 19 -5.81 -2.09 -10.38
CA THR A 19 -4.95 -2.73 -9.37
C THR A 19 -3.54 -2.99 -9.90
N ASP A 20 -3.43 -3.57 -11.10
CA ASP A 20 -2.15 -3.86 -11.74
C ASP A 20 -1.35 -2.58 -12.01
N LEU A 21 -2.03 -1.51 -12.47
CA LEU A 21 -1.39 -0.23 -12.71
C LEU A 21 -0.92 0.44 -11.41
N LYS A 22 -1.71 0.38 -10.32
CA LYS A 22 -1.27 0.84 -9.00
C LYS A 22 0.00 0.11 -8.53
N GLN A 23 0.06 -1.22 -8.69
CA GLN A 23 1.25 -1.99 -8.33
C GLN A 23 2.47 -1.62 -9.19
N GLN A 24 2.28 -1.36 -10.48
CA GLN A 24 3.35 -0.90 -11.36
C GLN A 24 3.90 0.47 -10.94
N ILE A 25 3.02 1.43 -10.66
CA ILE A 25 3.41 2.75 -10.16
C ILE A 25 4.20 2.60 -8.86
N LEU A 26 3.70 1.78 -7.93
CA LEU A 26 4.35 1.55 -6.63
C LEU A 26 5.75 0.94 -6.79
N ARG A 27 5.92 -0.01 -7.72
CA ARG A 27 7.24 -0.57 -8.07
C ARG A 27 8.17 0.47 -8.68
N LYS A 28 7.69 1.29 -9.61
CA LYS A 28 8.48 2.38 -10.22
C LYS A 28 8.96 3.35 -9.14
N LEU A 29 8.06 3.84 -8.29
CA LEU A 29 8.39 4.77 -7.21
C LEU A 29 9.44 4.24 -6.22
N ILE A 30 9.50 2.93 -6.00
CA ILE A 30 10.43 2.31 -5.04
C ILE A 30 11.75 1.89 -5.69
N TYR A 31 11.70 1.33 -6.90
CA TYR A 31 12.85 0.62 -7.49
C TYR A 31 13.44 1.30 -8.72
N ASP A 32 12.73 2.24 -9.36
CA ASP A 32 13.29 2.96 -10.49
C ASP A 32 14.44 3.86 -10.03
N VAL A 33 15.59 3.71 -10.69
CA VAL A 33 16.81 4.47 -10.40
C VAL A 33 16.82 5.78 -11.18
N ASP A 34 16.13 5.81 -12.32
CA ASP A 34 16.03 6.95 -13.23
C ASP A 34 14.65 7.64 -13.10
N LEU A 35 14.03 7.56 -11.91
CA LEU A 35 12.67 8.07 -11.65
C LEU A 35 12.46 9.49 -12.20
N GLU A 36 13.43 10.38 -11.95
CA GLU A 36 13.42 11.79 -12.38
C GLU A 36 13.31 11.96 -13.91
N LYS A 37 13.75 10.99 -14.71
CA LYS A 37 13.60 11.01 -16.18
C LYS A 37 12.20 10.59 -16.62
N HIS A 38 11.43 9.95 -15.75
CA HIS A 38 10.10 9.39 -15.99
C HIS A 38 9.01 10.05 -15.13
N ASP A 39 9.30 11.18 -14.47
CA ASP A 39 8.38 11.84 -13.54
C ASP A 39 7.03 12.16 -14.19
N GLU A 40 7.01 12.73 -15.39
CA GLU A 40 5.77 13.06 -16.11
C GLU A 40 4.94 11.82 -16.47
N GLU A 41 5.60 10.74 -16.90
CA GLU A 41 4.96 9.46 -17.22
C GLU A 41 4.27 8.91 -15.97
N ILE A 42 4.99 8.87 -14.84
CA ILE A 42 4.48 8.32 -13.58
C ILE A 42 3.33 9.16 -13.03
N LEU A 43 3.43 10.49 -13.09
CA LEU A 43 2.34 11.39 -12.71
C LEU A 43 1.10 11.20 -13.59
N CYS A 44 1.29 10.98 -14.90
CA CYS A 44 0.19 10.70 -15.82
C CYS A 44 -0.50 9.36 -15.49
N LEU A 45 0.28 8.30 -15.29
CA LEU A 45 -0.24 6.99 -14.90
C LEU A 45 -0.99 7.03 -13.57
N ALA A 46 -0.49 7.80 -12.60
CA ALA A 46 -1.13 7.95 -11.29
C ALA A 46 -2.50 8.63 -11.37
N LYS A 47 -2.65 9.65 -12.24
CA LYS A 47 -3.95 10.30 -12.50
C LYS A 47 -4.99 9.32 -13.05
N LEU A 48 -4.59 8.35 -13.90
CA LEU A 48 -5.51 7.34 -14.44
C LEU A 48 -6.10 6.42 -13.37
N VAL A 49 -5.42 6.26 -12.24
CA VAL A 49 -5.87 5.41 -11.11
C VAL A 49 -6.32 6.23 -9.90
N ASN A 50 -6.58 7.53 -10.08
CA ASN A 50 -6.98 8.48 -9.04
C ASN A 50 -6.01 8.52 -7.85
N VAL A 51 -4.71 8.39 -8.11
CA VAL A 51 -3.67 8.56 -7.10
C VAL A 51 -2.98 9.89 -7.34
N ASP A 52 -3.12 10.82 -6.41
CA ASP A 52 -2.38 12.08 -6.42
C ASP A 52 -1.03 11.89 -5.73
N LEU A 53 0.06 11.82 -6.51
CA LEU A 53 1.42 11.64 -5.98
C LEU A 53 2.05 12.93 -5.44
N GLU A 54 1.43 14.09 -5.67
CA GLU A 54 1.91 15.38 -5.13
C GLU A 54 1.59 15.51 -3.63
N ILE A 55 0.65 14.71 -3.12
CA ILE A 55 0.39 14.61 -1.68
C ILE A 55 1.64 14.05 -0.98
N ASN A 56 2.07 14.77 0.05
CA ASN A 56 3.20 14.41 0.90
C ASN A 56 2.88 13.15 1.72
N ARG A 57 3.57 12.05 1.44
CA ARG A 57 3.39 10.75 2.12
C ARG A 57 4.67 10.19 2.71
N TYR A 58 4.52 9.33 3.71
CA TYR A 58 5.59 8.51 4.27
C TYR A 58 5.20 7.03 4.24
N ALA A 59 6.18 6.14 4.16
CA ALA A 59 5.97 4.71 4.10
C ALA A 59 5.68 4.11 5.47
N ILE A 60 4.71 3.20 5.52
CA ILE A 60 4.50 2.21 6.56
C ILE A 60 4.64 0.85 5.88
N ILE A 61 5.47 -0.02 6.45
CA ILE A 61 5.67 -1.39 5.97
C ILE A 61 5.11 -2.34 7.01
N LEU A 62 4.16 -3.17 6.58
CA LEU A 62 3.68 -4.31 7.35
C LEU A 62 4.33 -5.59 6.82
N GLU A 63 5.04 -6.27 7.70
CA GLU A 63 5.60 -7.60 7.49
C GLU A 63 4.85 -8.60 8.37
N ILE A 64 4.41 -9.71 7.77
CA ILE A 64 3.78 -10.81 8.50
C ILE A 64 4.88 -11.81 8.83
N LYS A 65 4.99 -12.19 10.10
CA LYS A 65 5.96 -13.19 10.56
C LYS A 65 5.33 -14.59 10.52
N HIS A 66 6.18 -15.59 10.33
CA HIS A 66 5.83 -16.99 10.53
C HIS A 66 4.65 -17.52 9.68
N TYR A 67 4.58 -17.19 8.38
CA TYR A 67 3.73 -17.90 7.40
C TYR A 67 4.59 -18.82 6.51
N SER A 68 3.98 -19.85 5.91
CA SER A 68 4.71 -20.76 5.04
C SER A 68 5.08 -20.06 3.73
N ILE A 69 6.34 -19.60 3.62
CA ILE A 69 6.87 -18.91 2.44
C ILE A 69 6.72 -19.75 1.15
N GLN A 70 6.56 -21.07 1.28
CA GLN A 70 6.39 -21.99 0.16
C GLN A 70 5.04 -21.85 -0.56
N ASP A 71 4.05 -21.19 0.04
CA ASP A 71 2.75 -20.94 -0.60
C ASP A 71 2.51 -19.43 -0.79
N SER A 72 2.97 -18.88 -1.91
CA SER A 72 2.70 -17.48 -2.29
C SER A 72 1.20 -17.15 -2.35
N LEU A 73 0.33 -18.14 -2.53
CA LEU A 73 -1.12 -17.94 -2.51
C LEU A 73 -1.64 -17.75 -1.08
N GLU A 74 -1.00 -18.37 -0.08
CA GLU A 74 -1.30 -18.15 1.33
C GLU A 74 -1.05 -16.68 1.69
N PHE A 75 0.11 -16.13 1.31
CA PHE A 75 0.41 -14.72 1.55
C PHE A 75 -0.63 -13.78 0.93
N LEU A 76 -1.03 -14.00 -0.32
CA LEU A 76 -2.05 -13.17 -0.97
C LEU A 76 -3.41 -13.24 -0.27
N LYS A 77 -3.81 -14.42 0.21
CA LYS A 77 -5.04 -14.57 1.01
C LYS A 77 -4.96 -13.79 2.31
N ILE A 78 -3.79 -13.81 2.96
CA ILE A 78 -3.58 -13.07 4.21
C ILE A 78 -3.64 -11.57 3.94
N VAL A 79 -2.93 -11.06 2.92
CA VAL A 79 -2.94 -9.64 2.60
C VAL A 79 -4.35 -9.15 2.27
N ASN A 80 -5.13 -9.88 1.47
CA ASN A 80 -6.51 -9.47 1.17
C ASN A 80 -7.37 -9.34 2.44
N LYS A 81 -7.17 -10.23 3.43
CA LYS A 81 -7.85 -10.12 4.73
C LYS A 81 -7.38 -8.91 5.52
N LEU A 82 -6.07 -8.62 5.49
CA LEU A 82 -5.50 -7.46 6.17
C LEU A 82 -5.96 -6.16 5.53
N GLU A 83 -5.96 -6.03 4.21
CA GLU A 83 -6.47 -4.84 3.52
C GLU A 83 -7.92 -4.54 3.93
N ALA A 84 -8.80 -5.54 3.87
CA ALA A 84 -10.20 -5.40 4.31
C ALA A 84 -10.32 -5.03 5.80
N PHE A 85 -9.46 -5.59 6.66
CA PHE A 85 -9.42 -5.24 8.08
C PHE A 85 -8.97 -3.80 8.31
N LEU A 86 -7.89 -3.37 7.66
CA LEU A 86 -7.34 -2.03 7.79
C LEU A 86 -8.32 -0.97 7.28
N GLU A 87 -9.07 -1.26 6.20
CA GLU A 87 -10.17 -0.41 5.73
C GLU A 87 -11.30 -0.35 6.76
N ALA A 88 -11.74 -1.50 7.29
CA ALA A 88 -12.85 -1.57 8.25
C ALA A 88 -12.53 -0.89 9.60
N GLN A 89 -11.27 -0.90 10.02
CA GLN A 89 -10.81 -0.21 11.24
C GLN A 89 -10.35 1.23 11.00
N HIS A 90 -10.53 1.76 9.78
CA HIS A 90 -10.08 3.10 9.39
C HIS A 90 -8.57 3.34 9.56
N TYR A 91 -7.76 2.28 9.52
CA TYR A 91 -6.32 2.38 9.41
C TYR A 91 -5.89 2.76 7.99
N LEU A 92 -6.70 2.48 6.96
CA LEU A 92 -6.54 2.97 5.60
C LEU A 92 -7.54 4.11 5.31
N GLU A 93 -7.01 5.23 4.83
CA GLU A 93 -7.79 6.41 4.42
C GLU A 93 -7.90 6.49 2.90
N GLN A 94 -8.87 7.25 2.40
CA GLN A 94 -9.16 7.36 0.97
C GLN A 94 -7.97 7.85 0.12
N ASP A 95 -7.12 8.71 0.69
CA ASP A 95 -5.96 9.30 0.00
C ASP A 95 -4.68 8.44 0.15
N ASP A 96 -4.74 7.32 0.88
CA ASP A 96 -3.59 6.44 1.07
C ASP A 96 -3.27 5.67 -0.21
N PHE A 97 -1.97 5.50 -0.46
CA PHE A 97 -1.50 4.75 -1.61
C PHE A 97 -0.76 3.50 -1.14
N TYR A 98 -1.35 2.33 -1.38
CA TYR A 98 -0.85 1.07 -0.83
C TYR A 98 -0.80 -0.05 -1.87
N GLY A 99 -0.01 -1.08 -1.57
CA GLY A 99 0.14 -2.26 -2.40
C GLY A 99 1.13 -3.27 -1.83
N VAL A 100 1.44 -4.30 -2.62
CA VAL A 100 2.23 -5.46 -2.17
C VAL A 100 3.56 -5.49 -2.90
N ILE A 101 4.64 -5.43 -2.14
CA ILE A 101 6.00 -5.47 -2.66
C ILE A 101 6.79 -6.52 -1.92
N ASN A 102 7.32 -7.52 -2.63
CA ASN A 102 8.23 -8.54 -2.08
C ASN A 102 7.76 -9.12 -0.74
N GLN A 103 6.46 -9.45 -0.65
CA GLN A 103 5.80 -10.00 0.55
C GLN A 103 5.66 -9.02 1.73
N TYR A 104 5.66 -7.72 1.45
CA TYR A 104 5.30 -6.67 2.39
C TYR A 104 4.04 -5.98 1.89
N LEU A 105 3.13 -5.65 2.80
CA LEU A 105 2.09 -4.66 2.55
C LEU A 105 2.70 -3.29 2.82
N VAL A 106 2.82 -2.48 1.77
CA VAL A 106 3.39 -1.14 1.81
C VAL A 106 2.26 -0.14 1.73
N ILE A 107 2.19 0.77 2.69
CA ILE A 107 1.19 1.83 2.76
C ILE A 107 1.93 3.16 2.79
N PHE A 108 1.77 3.97 1.75
CA PHE A 108 2.15 5.37 1.79
C PHE A 108 1.00 6.17 2.39
N LYS A 109 1.19 6.61 3.64
CA LYS A 109 0.22 7.42 4.37
C LYS A 109 0.49 8.89 4.20
N LYS A 110 -0.59 9.66 4.05
CA LYS A 110 -0.54 11.13 4.04
C LYS A 110 0.05 11.65 5.35
N LEU A 111 0.92 12.65 5.25
CA LEU A 111 1.40 13.36 6.43
C LEU A 111 0.23 14.07 7.11
N PRO A 112 -0.03 13.83 8.41
CA PRO A 112 -1.06 14.56 9.12
C PRO A 112 -0.67 16.04 9.20
N SER A 113 -1.63 16.92 8.91
CA SER A 113 -1.44 18.37 8.91
C SER A 113 -1.11 18.91 10.31
N ASN A 114 -1.52 18.19 11.36
CA ASN A 114 -1.19 18.48 12.75
C ASN A 114 -0.20 17.43 13.29
N LYS A 115 0.98 17.90 13.69
CA LYS A 115 2.03 17.09 14.33
C LYS A 115 1.53 16.62 15.70
N THR A 116 1.44 15.32 15.94
CA THR A 116 1.43 14.82 17.32
C THR A 116 1.89 13.38 17.44
N ALA A 117 2.36 13.07 18.64
CA ALA A 117 3.14 11.91 19.04
C ALA A 117 2.39 10.56 19.02
N ASP A 118 1.12 10.51 18.60
CA ASP A 118 0.23 9.35 18.69
C ASP A 118 0.46 8.25 17.63
N GLN A 119 1.29 8.51 16.62
CA GLN A 119 1.48 7.51 15.55
C GLN A 119 2.18 6.24 16.02
N LYS A 120 3.10 6.32 16.99
CA LYS A 120 3.77 5.11 17.51
C LYS A 120 2.79 4.19 18.24
N ASP A 121 1.85 4.78 18.97
CA ASP A 121 0.80 4.05 19.66
C ASP A 121 -0.18 3.44 18.65
N LEU A 122 -0.51 4.16 17.58
CA LEU A 122 -1.35 3.63 16.49
C LEU A 122 -0.74 2.40 15.79
N LEU A 123 0.56 2.42 15.45
CA LEU A 123 1.19 1.27 14.79
C LEU A 123 1.25 0.04 15.73
N ARG A 124 1.47 0.28 17.03
CA ARG A 124 1.45 -0.78 18.03
C ARG A 124 0.06 -1.37 18.20
N LEU A 125 -0.97 -0.52 18.30
CA LEU A 125 -2.37 -0.95 18.38
C LEU A 125 -2.77 -1.75 17.14
N MET A 126 -2.41 -1.27 15.96
CA MET A 126 -2.64 -1.98 14.70
C MET A 126 -2.00 -3.39 14.70
N SER A 127 -0.76 -3.53 15.18
CA SER A 127 -0.11 -4.84 15.31
C SER A 127 -0.88 -5.77 16.26
N GLN A 128 -1.28 -5.25 17.42
CA GLN A 128 -2.01 -6.00 18.44
C GLN A 128 -3.40 -6.43 17.97
N ASP A 129 -4.12 -5.57 17.25
CA ASP A 129 -5.44 -5.90 16.75
C ASP A 129 -5.38 -6.96 15.65
N ILE A 130 -4.37 -6.90 14.77
CA ILE A 130 -4.14 -7.92 13.75
C ILE A 130 -3.86 -9.29 14.38
N ASP A 131 -2.97 -9.33 15.38
CA ASP A 131 -2.66 -10.56 16.11
C ASP A 131 -3.90 -11.10 16.83
N ARG A 132 -4.64 -10.23 17.52
CA ARG A 132 -5.86 -10.62 18.24
C ARG A 132 -6.95 -11.18 17.31
N GLN A 133 -7.14 -10.56 16.14
CA GLN A 133 -8.22 -10.90 15.22
C GLN A 133 -7.89 -12.12 14.35
N TYR A 134 -6.62 -12.28 13.95
CA TYR A 134 -6.22 -13.28 12.96
C TYR A 134 -5.09 -14.21 13.39
N GLY A 135 -4.44 -13.96 14.54
CA GLY A 135 -3.29 -14.73 15.02
C GLY A 135 -2.02 -14.50 14.22
N TYR A 136 -1.93 -13.39 13.48
CA TYR A 136 -0.76 -13.05 12.68
C TYR A 136 0.17 -12.15 13.48
N GLU A 137 1.35 -12.66 13.80
CA GLU A 137 2.44 -11.83 14.30
C GLU A 137 2.87 -10.86 13.19
N THR A 138 2.81 -9.56 13.47
CA THR A 138 3.13 -8.52 12.49
C THR A 138 4.23 -7.60 13.00
N ARG A 139 5.21 -7.32 12.14
CA ARG A 139 6.18 -6.24 12.35
C ARG A 139 5.74 -5.06 11.50
N ILE A 140 5.55 -3.92 12.14
CA ILE A 140 5.18 -2.68 11.48
C ILE A 140 6.32 -1.67 11.64
N ALA A 141 6.82 -1.15 10.53
CA ALA A 141 7.90 -0.18 10.51
C ALA A 141 7.48 1.07 9.72
N ARG A 142 8.11 2.20 10.02
CA ARG A 142 7.76 3.52 9.47
C ARG A 142 8.99 4.24 8.96
N GLY A 143 8.90 4.76 7.74
CA GLY A 143 9.89 5.65 7.14
C GLY A 143 9.63 7.11 7.49
N SER A 144 10.62 7.96 7.27
CA SER A 144 10.45 9.41 7.37
C SER A 144 9.84 9.97 6.09
N PHE A 145 9.22 11.14 6.18
CA PHE A 145 8.81 11.86 4.98
C PHE A 145 10.02 12.46 4.27
N HIS A 146 9.99 12.36 2.94
CA HIS A 146 10.92 13.02 2.03
C HIS A 146 10.12 13.66 0.90
N PRO A 147 10.44 14.89 0.47
CA PRO A 147 9.71 15.57 -0.59
C PRO A 147 9.97 14.94 -1.97
N GLY A 148 8.99 15.10 -2.87
CA GLY A 148 9.07 14.66 -4.27
C GLY A 148 8.90 13.15 -4.48
N LEU A 149 8.90 12.72 -5.75
CA LEU A 149 8.68 11.32 -6.11
C LEU A 149 9.79 10.39 -5.59
N SER A 150 11.05 10.85 -5.58
CA SER A 150 12.17 10.13 -4.98
C SER A 150 12.01 9.92 -3.46
N GLY A 151 11.13 10.70 -2.82
CA GLY A 151 10.82 10.58 -1.41
C GLY A 151 10.11 9.27 -1.05
N TYR A 152 9.31 8.71 -1.96
CA TYR A 152 8.65 7.41 -1.77
C TYR A 152 9.68 6.29 -1.59
N ARG A 153 10.70 6.26 -2.45
CA ARG A 153 11.83 5.32 -2.35
C ARG A 153 12.60 5.47 -1.04
N LYS A 154 12.99 6.70 -0.69
CA LYS A 154 13.77 6.97 0.54
C LYS A 154 13.00 6.53 1.78
N SER A 155 11.71 6.90 1.86
CA SER A 155 10.85 6.52 2.97
C SER A 155 10.70 4.99 3.09
N TYR A 156 10.49 4.30 1.97
CA TYR A 156 10.43 2.84 1.94
C TYR A 156 11.74 2.18 2.41
N GLN A 157 12.89 2.68 1.95
CA GLN A 157 14.20 2.15 2.31
C GLN A 157 14.52 2.31 3.80
N GLU A 158 14.05 3.38 4.44
CA GLU A 158 14.20 3.58 5.89
C GLU A 158 13.31 2.65 6.72
N ALA A 159 12.12 2.33 6.21
CA ALA A 159 11.16 1.48 6.92
C ALA A 159 11.50 -0.03 6.83
N ARG A 160 12.25 -0.45 5.81
CA ARG A 160 12.56 -1.84 5.53
C ARG A 160 13.74 -2.35 6.36
#